data_AF-A0A929F7K7-F1
#
_entry.id   AF-A0A929F7K7-F1
#
_cell.length_a   1.000
_cell.length_b   1.000
_cell.length_c   1.000
_cell.angle_alpha   90.00
_cell.angle_beta   90.00
_cell.angle_gamma   90.00
#
_symmetry.space_group_name_H-M   'P 1'
#
loop_
_entity.id
_entity.type
_entity.pdbx_description
1 polymer ?
#
loop_
_entity_poly.entity_id
_entity_poly.type
_entity_poly.pdbx_seq_one_letter_code
_entity_poly.pdbx_strand_id
1 'polypeptide(L)'
;MTFLEKITVFFKENFRYPRIYFGRSIRSVPTGALILFPVQDSQLNCGLTGIVAFKTKEIAKPKIPIDKIESIPLHLKGYTYDKVKEKNRNLTNHYLGGATFVAELQDLIRNLKTTSSLYTIFKELPLQETLKQLSSELEKIINGEERKYHKTLRVLSFEENETISTRITLLKDIIWSLKQEVLKNLEKIEELSRFTDRDIPPLVFKRTRDINTLCNNLDRLEVRGRDSAGISVISILEKKDYLLFERELEKRSLLNEFFERQKQKILLNRGITINRGGNTISVIFTYKIAAQIGHLGDNGAFLRKQIRDDIIFQLLIALPSIYQTTVAHTRWASVGEISEANCHPIDNAVIQSDKGPDSHNRKGNIHVCLNGDIDNYLILKEKFENETKKSIPPQITTDTKIIPLQIQKYYDKGHPIEESFRLAVNDFKGSHAIAMHTDMAPGKIFLAQRGSGQTIFVGLGKEHYITASEVYGLVEDTSRYIKMEGEKPGNELQDKNQGQIFILDQDSYGGLSGIKAMNYDGTLIHLSEDAIKQTEITPRDIDRQDSLHYF
;
A
#
# COMPACT_ATOMS: atom_id res chain seq x y z
N MET A 1 -0.37 -46.44 -11.72
CA MET A 1 -0.31 -45.08 -12.30
C MET A 1 -0.94 -44.08 -11.35
N THR A 2 -0.17 -43.11 -10.89
CA THR A 2 -0.64 -41.92 -10.17
C THR A 2 -1.62 -41.12 -11.03
N PHE A 3 -2.42 -40.24 -10.43
CA PHE A 3 -3.32 -39.33 -11.15
C PHE A 3 -2.57 -38.53 -12.23
N LEU A 4 -1.33 -38.10 -11.91
CA LEU A 4 -0.42 -37.44 -12.84
C LEU A 4 -0.03 -38.34 -14.02
N GLU A 5 0.23 -39.62 -13.76
CA GLU A 5 0.57 -40.59 -14.82
C GLU A 5 -0.65 -40.94 -15.70
N LYS A 6 -1.86 -41.06 -15.13
CA LYS A 6 -3.10 -41.30 -15.88
C LYS A 6 -3.44 -40.13 -16.81
N ILE A 7 -3.27 -38.90 -16.33
CA ILE A 7 -3.45 -37.69 -17.13
C ILE A 7 -2.38 -37.58 -18.23
N THR A 8 -1.13 -37.90 -17.91
CA THR A 8 -0.02 -37.88 -18.88
C THR A 8 -0.23 -38.89 -20.01
N VAL A 9 -0.76 -40.09 -19.72
CA VAL A 9 -1.11 -41.10 -20.73
C VAL A 9 -2.31 -40.65 -21.57
N PHE A 10 -3.37 -40.14 -20.95
CA PHE A 10 -4.57 -39.65 -21.64
C PHE A 10 -4.29 -38.54 -22.67
N PHE A 11 -3.35 -37.62 -22.36
CA PHE A 11 -2.94 -36.54 -23.27
C PHE A 11 -1.90 -36.95 -24.33
N LYS A 12 -1.18 -38.08 -24.14
CA LYS A 12 -0.25 -38.62 -25.15
C LYS A 12 -0.96 -39.36 -26.28
N GLU A 13 -2.09 -40.01 -26.00
CA GLU A 13 -2.82 -40.83 -26.99
C GLU A 13 -3.81 -40.02 -27.86
N ASN A 14 -4.20 -38.81 -27.45
CA ASN A 14 -5.16 -37.95 -28.15
C ASN A 14 -4.51 -36.63 -28.61
N PHE A 15 -3.84 -36.64 -29.76
CA PHE A 15 -3.12 -35.46 -30.27
C PHE A 15 -4.05 -34.35 -30.78
N ARG A 16 -4.10 -33.23 -30.03
CA ARG A 16 -4.25 -31.88 -30.61
C ARG A 16 -3.58 -30.72 -29.84
N TYR A 17 -2.93 -30.95 -28.69
CA TYR A 17 -2.15 -29.91 -28.00
C TYR A 17 -0.85 -30.47 -27.44
N PRO A 18 0.33 -29.92 -27.80
CA PRO A 18 1.58 -30.62 -27.56
C PRO A 18 2.22 -30.41 -26.17
N ARG A 19 1.71 -29.54 -25.27
CA ARG A 19 2.51 -29.09 -24.09
C ARG A 19 1.68 -28.72 -22.84
N ILE A 20 1.67 -29.61 -21.84
CA ILE A 20 1.01 -29.39 -20.53
C ILE A 20 2.04 -29.57 -19.41
N TYR A 21 2.03 -28.67 -18.43
CA TYR A 21 2.95 -28.63 -17.31
C TYR A 21 2.19 -28.40 -15.99
N PHE A 22 2.76 -28.83 -14.88
CA PHE A 22 2.23 -28.61 -13.54
C PHE A 22 3.39 -28.07 -12.73
N GLY A 23 3.19 -27.08 -11.84
CA GLY A 23 4.33 -26.67 -11.02
C GLY A 23 5.31 -25.71 -11.68
N ARG A 24 5.12 -25.31 -12.95
CA ARG A 24 6.21 -24.76 -13.79
C ARG A 24 6.03 -23.28 -14.12
N SER A 25 7.15 -22.57 -14.14
CA SER A 25 7.21 -21.14 -14.48
C SER A 25 6.89 -20.91 -15.97
N ILE A 26 6.13 -19.85 -16.26
CA ILE A 26 5.76 -19.46 -17.63
C ILE A 26 6.98 -19.04 -18.47
N ARG A 27 8.07 -18.59 -17.82
CA ARG A 27 9.34 -18.29 -18.50
C ARG A 27 10.14 -19.55 -18.85
N SER A 28 9.80 -20.68 -18.24
CA SER A 28 10.50 -21.96 -18.39
C SER A 28 9.81 -22.94 -19.35
N VAL A 29 8.64 -22.55 -19.89
CA VAL A 29 7.89 -23.38 -20.83
C VAL A 29 7.62 -22.60 -22.12
N PRO A 30 7.67 -23.26 -23.28
CA PRO A 30 7.54 -22.58 -24.56
C PRO A 30 6.07 -22.20 -24.85
N THR A 31 5.89 -21.26 -25.77
CA THR A 31 4.59 -20.73 -26.20
C THR A 31 3.60 -21.85 -26.57
N GLY A 32 2.35 -21.73 -26.11
CA GLY A 32 1.29 -22.73 -26.29
C GLY A 32 1.18 -23.78 -25.17
N ALA A 33 1.86 -23.57 -24.04
CA ALA A 33 1.87 -24.47 -22.89
C ALA A 33 0.75 -24.21 -21.87
N LEU A 34 0.13 -25.26 -21.33
CA LEU A 34 -0.92 -25.19 -20.29
C LEU A 34 -0.34 -25.51 -18.89
N ILE A 35 -0.64 -24.72 -17.84
CA ILE A 35 -0.09 -24.90 -16.46
C ILE A 35 -1.17 -24.71 -15.37
N LEU A 36 -1.22 -25.56 -14.31
CA LEU A 36 -2.34 -25.65 -13.33
C LEU A 36 -1.94 -25.61 -11.82
N PHE A 37 -2.67 -24.89 -10.93
CA PHE A 37 -2.47 -24.78 -9.43
C PHE A 37 -3.71 -24.35 -8.56
N PRO A 38 -3.85 -24.74 -7.24
CA PRO A 38 -5.04 -24.45 -6.36
C PRO A 38 -4.82 -23.76 -4.93
N VAL A 39 -5.91 -23.36 -4.19
CA VAL A 39 -6.09 -22.26 -3.14
C VAL A 39 -6.82 -22.64 -1.78
N GLN A 40 -6.71 -21.88 -0.62
CA GLN A 40 -7.78 -21.54 0.43
C GLN A 40 -7.45 -20.67 1.74
N ASP A 41 -8.44 -20.32 2.63
CA ASP A 41 -8.82 -18.99 3.27
C ASP A 41 -8.85 -18.68 4.85
N SER A 42 -8.87 -17.35 5.24
CA SER A 42 -9.62 -16.55 6.34
C SER A 42 -9.09 -16.02 7.77
N GLN A 43 -9.06 -14.66 8.05
CA GLN A 43 -9.25 -13.78 9.32
C GLN A 43 -8.54 -12.34 9.39
N LEU A 44 -8.89 -11.35 10.30
CA LEU A 44 -8.73 -9.81 10.27
C LEU A 44 -8.26 -8.98 11.55
N ASN A 45 -7.56 -7.75 11.52
CA ASN A 45 -7.53 -6.51 12.47
C ASN A 45 -6.34 -5.40 12.50
N CYS A 46 -6.57 -4.07 12.21
CA CYS A 46 -5.85 -2.71 12.23
C CYS A 46 -4.30 -2.31 11.79
N GLY A 47 -3.86 -1.08 11.29
CA GLY A 47 -2.70 -0.84 10.31
C GLY A 47 -1.42 0.11 10.46
N LEU A 48 -0.22 -0.31 10.01
CA LEU A 48 0.89 0.44 9.33
C LEU A 48 0.54 0.66 7.84
N THR A 49 1.16 1.59 7.07
CA THR A 49 1.05 1.54 5.59
C THR A 49 2.28 2.08 4.83
N GLY A 50 2.60 1.53 3.66
CA GLY A 50 3.69 2.00 2.80
C GLY A 50 3.50 1.61 1.33
N ILE A 51 4.04 2.41 0.41
CA ILE A 51 3.89 2.23 -1.04
C ILE A 51 5.27 2.20 -1.72
N VAL A 52 5.47 1.19 -2.58
CA VAL A 52 6.61 1.06 -3.49
C VAL A 52 6.10 0.81 -4.90
N ALA A 53 6.26 1.77 -5.81
CA ALA A 53 5.94 1.56 -7.22
C ALA A 53 6.99 0.67 -7.89
N PHE A 54 6.63 -0.20 -8.83
CA PHE A 54 7.57 -1.08 -9.53
C PHE A 54 7.56 -0.88 -11.06
N LYS A 55 8.57 -1.41 -11.76
CA LYS A 55 8.70 -1.29 -13.23
C LYS A 55 7.73 -2.25 -13.92
N THR A 56 6.74 -1.70 -14.62
CA THR A 56 5.84 -2.47 -15.50
C THR A 56 6.46 -2.59 -16.91
N LYS A 57 6.11 -3.65 -17.66
CA LYS A 57 6.33 -3.63 -19.11
C LYS A 57 5.48 -2.49 -19.69
N GLU A 58 6.02 -1.70 -20.62
CA GLU A 58 5.23 -0.68 -21.31
C GLU A 58 3.97 -1.34 -21.92
N ILE A 59 2.82 -1.00 -21.34
CA ILE A 59 1.53 -1.29 -21.92
C ILE A 59 1.20 -0.09 -22.80
N ALA A 60 0.72 -0.36 -24.02
CA ALA A 60 0.17 0.67 -24.90
C ALA A 60 -0.83 1.57 -24.15
N LYS A 61 -1.03 2.82 -24.61
CA LYS A 61 -2.03 3.73 -24.04
C LYS A 61 -3.33 2.96 -23.73
N PRO A 62 -3.83 2.98 -22.49
CA PRO A 62 -5.01 2.22 -22.14
C PRO A 62 -6.18 2.69 -23.01
N LYS A 63 -6.74 1.77 -23.80
CA LYS A 63 -7.96 2.06 -24.55
C LYS A 63 -9.14 1.82 -23.62
N ILE A 64 -9.67 2.90 -23.03
CA ILE A 64 -10.90 2.84 -22.23
C ILE A 64 -12.05 2.51 -23.19
N PRO A 65 -12.75 1.36 -23.03
CA PRO A 65 -13.73 0.90 -24.01
C PRO A 65 -15.08 1.58 -23.77
N ILE A 66 -15.21 2.84 -24.22
CA ILE A 66 -16.41 3.69 -24.01
C ILE A 66 -17.68 2.98 -24.49
N ASP A 67 -17.68 2.42 -25.70
CA ASP A 67 -18.85 1.68 -26.24
C ASP A 67 -19.28 0.52 -25.33
N LYS A 68 -18.31 -0.20 -24.74
CA LYS A 68 -18.60 -1.27 -23.77
C LYS A 68 -19.23 -0.68 -22.51
N ILE A 69 -18.66 0.40 -21.98
CA ILE A 69 -19.13 1.11 -20.77
C ILE A 69 -20.59 1.56 -20.94
N GLU A 70 -20.92 2.20 -22.06
CA GLU A 70 -22.26 2.73 -22.33
C GLU A 70 -23.31 1.62 -22.52
N SER A 71 -22.90 0.44 -23.01
CA SER A 71 -23.81 -0.69 -23.21
C SER A 71 -24.19 -1.46 -21.93
N ILE A 72 -23.44 -1.30 -20.83
CA ILE A 72 -23.61 -2.07 -19.59
C ILE A 72 -25.04 -1.97 -19.02
N PRO A 73 -25.62 -0.76 -18.82
CA PRO A 73 -26.95 -0.65 -18.23
C PRO A 73 -28.02 -1.32 -19.07
N LEU A 74 -27.93 -1.19 -20.39
CA LEU A 74 -28.86 -1.82 -21.32
C LEU A 74 -28.77 -3.35 -21.24
N HIS A 75 -27.55 -3.89 -21.15
CA HIS A 75 -27.34 -5.31 -20.95
C HIS A 75 -28.01 -5.79 -19.65
N LEU A 76 -27.70 -5.17 -18.51
CA LEU A 76 -28.27 -5.54 -17.22
C LEU A 76 -29.81 -5.46 -17.18
N LYS A 77 -30.40 -4.40 -17.77
CA LYS A 77 -31.86 -4.26 -17.90
C LYS A 77 -32.50 -5.43 -18.67
N GLY A 78 -31.78 -6.07 -19.59
CA GLY A 78 -32.22 -7.25 -20.32
C GLY A 78 -32.21 -8.56 -19.52
N TYR A 79 -31.59 -8.56 -18.33
CA TYR A 79 -31.35 -9.72 -17.47
C TYR A 79 -31.81 -9.52 -16.01
N THR A 80 -32.73 -8.58 -15.77
CA THR A 80 -33.41 -8.45 -14.48
C THR A 80 -34.24 -9.69 -14.14
N TYR A 81 -34.62 -9.84 -12.88
CA TYR A 81 -35.43 -10.97 -12.40
C TYR A 81 -36.64 -11.24 -13.30
N ASP A 82 -37.42 -10.20 -13.55
CA ASP A 82 -38.65 -10.29 -14.34
C ASP A 82 -38.34 -10.66 -15.80
N LYS A 83 -37.30 -10.09 -16.41
CA LYS A 83 -36.91 -10.41 -17.79
C LYS A 83 -36.39 -11.84 -17.94
N VAL A 84 -35.71 -12.36 -16.93
CA VAL A 84 -35.21 -13.74 -16.92
C VAL A 84 -36.39 -14.72 -16.78
N LYS A 85 -37.33 -14.45 -15.87
CA LYS A 85 -38.53 -15.28 -15.69
C LYS A 85 -39.47 -15.20 -16.91
N GLU A 86 -39.73 -14.02 -17.47
CA GLU A 86 -40.53 -13.82 -18.69
C GLU A 86 -40.01 -14.65 -19.87
N LYS A 87 -38.70 -14.80 -19.99
CA LYS A 87 -38.04 -15.58 -21.05
C LYS A 87 -37.83 -17.05 -20.71
N ASN A 88 -38.38 -17.54 -19.59
CA ASN A 88 -38.17 -18.89 -19.06
C ASN A 88 -36.68 -19.28 -18.96
N ARG A 89 -35.82 -18.31 -18.64
CA ARG A 89 -34.38 -18.53 -18.47
C ARG A 89 -34.08 -18.90 -17.03
N ASN A 90 -33.01 -19.68 -16.84
CA ASN A 90 -32.52 -20.04 -15.51
C ASN A 90 -31.88 -18.81 -14.83
N LEU A 91 -32.34 -18.49 -13.61
CA LEU A 91 -31.86 -17.36 -12.81
C LEU A 91 -30.38 -17.53 -12.41
N THR A 92 -29.99 -18.71 -11.93
CA THR A 92 -28.60 -19.01 -11.55
C THR A 92 -27.63 -18.63 -12.66
N ASN A 93 -27.95 -18.90 -13.92
CA ASN A 93 -27.02 -18.67 -15.03
C ASN A 93 -27.10 -17.25 -15.62
N HIS A 94 -28.29 -16.63 -15.65
CA HIS A 94 -28.53 -15.44 -16.47
C HIS A 94 -28.84 -14.17 -15.68
N TYR A 95 -29.22 -14.29 -14.41
CA TYR A 95 -29.59 -13.14 -13.60
C TYR A 95 -28.48 -12.07 -13.60
N LEU A 96 -28.84 -10.83 -13.93
CA LEU A 96 -27.93 -9.68 -14.08
C LEU A 96 -26.73 -9.94 -14.99
N GLY A 97 -26.96 -10.63 -16.11
CA GLY A 97 -25.96 -10.89 -17.15
C GLY A 97 -25.12 -12.15 -16.91
N GLY A 98 -25.25 -12.80 -15.75
CA GLY A 98 -24.51 -14.01 -15.42
C GLY A 98 -23.12 -13.75 -14.83
N ALA A 99 -22.49 -14.82 -14.31
CA ALA A 99 -21.22 -14.72 -13.58
C ALA A 99 -20.08 -14.16 -14.44
N THR A 100 -19.95 -14.58 -15.69
CA THR A 100 -18.91 -14.13 -16.62
C THR A 100 -19.00 -12.62 -16.87
N PHE A 101 -20.21 -12.10 -17.11
CA PHE A 101 -20.42 -10.67 -17.33
C PHE A 101 -20.04 -9.84 -16.10
N VAL A 102 -20.46 -10.28 -14.90
CA VAL A 102 -20.13 -9.58 -13.66
C VAL A 102 -18.61 -9.58 -13.41
N ALA A 103 -17.92 -10.69 -13.66
CA ALA A 103 -16.47 -10.78 -13.56
C ALA A 103 -15.75 -9.85 -14.55
N GLU A 104 -16.18 -9.83 -15.81
CA GLU A 104 -15.64 -8.90 -16.82
C GLU A 104 -15.85 -7.44 -16.45
N LEU A 105 -17.01 -7.11 -15.87
CA LEU A 105 -17.32 -5.78 -15.40
C LEU A 105 -16.40 -5.39 -14.23
N GLN A 106 -16.19 -6.30 -13.27
CA GLN A 106 -15.26 -6.07 -12.17
C GLN A 106 -13.83 -5.80 -12.68
N ASP A 107 -13.37 -6.58 -13.67
CA ASP A 107 -12.05 -6.37 -14.28
C ASP A 107 -11.95 -5.06 -15.06
N LEU A 108 -13.02 -4.66 -15.76
CA LEU A 108 -13.09 -3.36 -16.41
C LEU A 108 -12.89 -2.23 -15.40
N ILE A 109 -13.65 -2.22 -14.30
CA ILE A 109 -13.53 -1.17 -13.27
C ILE A 109 -12.15 -1.20 -12.61
N ARG A 110 -11.60 -2.38 -12.32
CA ARG A 110 -10.23 -2.55 -11.80
C ARG A 110 -9.16 -1.99 -12.75
N ASN A 111 -9.42 -1.95 -14.07
CA ASN A 111 -8.51 -1.36 -15.05
C ASN A 111 -8.62 0.17 -15.12
N LEU A 112 -9.78 0.74 -14.75
CA LEU A 112 -9.95 2.20 -14.66
C LEU A 112 -9.09 2.81 -13.54
N LYS A 113 -8.76 2.04 -12.49
CA LYS A 113 -7.94 2.49 -11.35
C LYS A 113 -6.43 2.57 -11.63
N THR A 114 -5.96 2.14 -12.80
CA THR A 114 -4.52 2.26 -13.17
C THR A 114 -4.13 3.73 -13.36
N THR A 115 -2.86 4.09 -13.15
CA THR A 115 -2.38 5.49 -13.27
C THR A 115 -2.78 6.10 -14.62
N SER A 116 -2.54 5.34 -15.68
CA SER A 116 -2.78 5.80 -17.06
C SER A 116 -4.26 6.01 -17.35
N SER A 117 -5.13 5.07 -16.95
CA SER A 117 -6.58 5.23 -17.09
C SER A 117 -7.12 6.40 -16.25
N LEU A 118 -6.71 6.51 -14.98
CA LEU A 118 -7.12 7.62 -14.11
C LEU A 118 -6.69 8.97 -14.69
N TYR A 119 -5.48 9.07 -15.24
CA TYR A 119 -5.02 10.32 -15.87
C TYR A 119 -5.84 10.68 -17.12
N THR A 120 -6.20 9.70 -17.96
CA THR A 120 -7.10 9.92 -19.10
C THR A 120 -8.47 10.42 -18.62
N ILE A 121 -9.07 9.75 -17.63
CA ILE A 121 -10.37 10.16 -17.05
C ILE A 121 -10.27 11.55 -16.42
N PHE A 122 -9.15 11.87 -15.76
CA PHE A 122 -8.90 13.18 -15.17
C PHE A 122 -8.93 14.30 -16.21
N LYS A 123 -8.30 14.10 -17.38
CA LYS A 123 -8.23 15.10 -18.45
C LYS A 123 -9.53 15.22 -19.27
N GLU A 124 -10.29 14.15 -19.40
CA GLU A 124 -11.47 14.09 -20.29
C GLU A 124 -12.79 14.21 -19.50
N LEU A 125 -13.31 15.44 -19.39
CA LEU A 125 -14.58 15.70 -18.70
C LEU A 125 -15.77 14.89 -19.25
N PRO A 126 -15.95 14.72 -20.59
CA PRO A 126 -17.03 13.89 -21.11
C PRO A 126 -16.98 12.45 -20.57
N LEU A 127 -15.78 11.88 -20.40
CA LEU A 127 -15.61 10.53 -19.87
C LEU A 127 -16.00 10.45 -18.40
N GLN A 128 -15.69 11.47 -17.59
CA GLN A 128 -16.18 11.54 -16.20
C GLN A 128 -17.70 11.57 -16.14
N GLU A 129 -18.35 12.35 -17.00
CA GLU A 129 -19.81 12.41 -17.07
C GLU A 129 -20.42 11.08 -17.52
N THR A 130 -19.82 10.39 -18.49
CA THR A 130 -20.23 9.03 -18.88
C THR A 130 -20.13 8.06 -17.70
N LEU A 131 -19.05 8.10 -16.92
CA LEU A 131 -18.88 7.23 -15.74
C LEU A 131 -19.85 7.58 -14.60
N LYS A 132 -20.14 8.86 -14.37
CA LYS A 132 -21.18 9.31 -13.42
C LYS A 132 -22.56 8.81 -13.84
N GLN A 133 -22.90 8.94 -15.12
CA GLN A 133 -24.16 8.46 -15.66
C GLN A 133 -24.28 6.93 -15.56
N LEU A 134 -23.22 6.20 -15.91
CA LEU A 134 -23.16 4.74 -15.74
C LEU A 134 -23.45 4.37 -14.28
N SER A 135 -22.74 5.00 -13.34
CA SER A 135 -22.93 4.73 -11.92
C SER A 135 -24.37 4.97 -11.46
N SER A 136 -25.00 6.07 -11.89
CA SER A 136 -26.39 6.39 -11.54
C SER A 136 -27.38 5.38 -12.11
N GLU A 137 -27.21 4.98 -13.37
CA GLU A 137 -28.08 3.98 -13.99
C GLU A 137 -27.93 2.58 -13.37
N LEU A 138 -26.69 2.18 -13.05
CA LEU A 138 -26.44 0.94 -12.31
C LEU A 138 -27.15 0.95 -10.95
N GLU A 139 -26.99 2.02 -10.18
CA GLU A 139 -27.63 2.19 -8.86
C GLU A 139 -29.16 2.08 -8.95
N LYS A 140 -29.79 2.69 -9.97
CA LYS A 140 -31.24 2.54 -10.20
C LYS A 140 -31.64 1.09 -10.48
N ILE A 141 -30.90 0.39 -11.34
CA ILE A 141 -31.18 -1.02 -11.69
C ILE A 141 -31.05 -1.89 -10.44
N ILE A 142 -29.92 -1.80 -9.73
CA ILE A 142 -29.62 -2.68 -8.60
C ILE A 142 -30.57 -2.41 -7.42
N ASN A 143 -30.93 -1.16 -7.14
CA ASN A 143 -31.93 -0.84 -6.12
C ASN A 143 -33.32 -1.37 -6.49
N GLY A 144 -33.67 -1.38 -7.79
CA GLY A 144 -34.91 -2.01 -8.27
C GLY A 144 -34.93 -3.52 -8.03
N GLU A 145 -33.81 -4.16 -8.33
CA GLU A 145 -33.63 -5.60 -8.20
C GLU A 145 -33.56 -6.07 -6.75
N GLU A 146 -32.93 -5.29 -5.86
CA GLU A 146 -32.96 -5.56 -4.42
C GLU A 146 -34.38 -5.52 -3.85
N ARG A 147 -35.18 -4.50 -4.22
CA ARG A 147 -36.60 -4.46 -3.83
C ARG A 147 -37.38 -5.65 -4.38
N LYS A 148 -37.05 -6.13 -5.59
CA LYS A 148 -37.69 -7.30 -6.18
C LYS A 148 -37.28 -8.59 -5.46
N TYR A 149 -36.01 -8.73 -5.13
CA TYR A 149 -35.48 -9.85 -4.37
C TYR A 149 -36.20 -10.02 -3.03
N HIS A 150 -36.36 -8.93 -2.25
CA HIS A 150 -37.11 -8.98 -0.98
C HIS A 150 -38.56 -9.46 -1.12
N LYS A 151 -39.22 -9.13 -2.24
CA LYS A 151 -40.61 -9.57 -2.51
C LYS A 151 -40.70 -11.03 -2.97
N THR A 152 -39.62 -11.58 -3.52
CA THR A 152 -39.61 -12.91 -4.16
C THR A 152 -38.84 -13.97 -3.36
N LEU A 153 -38.18 -13.58 -2.27
CA LEU A 153 -37.37 -14.44 -1.40
C LEU A 153 -38.05 -15.78 -1.03
N ARG A 154 -39.35 -15.76 -0.73
CA ARG A 154 -40.11 -16.93 -0.26
C ARG A 154 -40.38 -17.99 -1.34
N VAL A 155 -40.25 -17.63 -2.61
CA VAL A 155 -40.57 -18.51 -3.74
C VAL A 155 -39.33 -18.99 -4.51
N LEU A 156 -38.15 -18.54 -4.09
CA LEU A 156 -36.88 -18.89 -4.71
C LEU A 156 -36.30 -20.15 -4.07
N SER A 157 -35.67 -20.98 -4.89
CA SER A 157 -34.81 -22.05 -4.39
C SER A 157 -33.59 -21.48 -3.66
N PHE A 158 -32.93 -22.31 -2.84
CA PHE A 158 -31.72 -21.92 -2.13
C PHE A 158 -30.62 -21.40 -3.09
N GLU A 159 -30.38 -22.11 -4.19
CA GLU A 159 -29.38 -21.76 -5.20
C GLU A 159 -29.69 -20.42 -5.91
N GLU A 160 -30.97 -20.17 -6.21
CA GLU A 160 -31.41 -18.90 -6.79
C GLU A 160 -31.22 -17.74 -5.80
N ASN A 161 -31.53 -17.95 -4.51
CA ASN A 161 -31.35 -16.95 -3.45
C ASN A 161 -29.87 -16.57 -3.29
N GLU A 162 -28.99 -17.55 -3.13
CA GLU A 162 -27.54 -17.32 -3.03
C GLU A 162 -27.02 -16.54 -4.25
N THR A 163 -27.38 -16.99 -5.46
CA THR A 163 -26.92 -16.33 -6.70
C THR A 163 -27.39 -14.87 -6.81
N ILE A 164 -28.65 -14.61 -6.51
CA ILE A 164 -29.21 -13.25 -6.59
C ILE A 164 -28.53 -12.35 -5.56
N SER A 165 -28.41 -12.81 -4.32
CA SER A 165 -27.77 -12.06 -3.24
C SER A 165 -26.31 -11.72 -3.57
N THR A 166 -25.51 -12.71 -3.95
CA THR A 166 -24.09 -12.51 -4.31
C THR A 166 -23.93 -11.53 -5.48
N ARG A 167 -24.73 -11.64 -6.54
CA ARG A 167 -24.62 -10.74 -7.70
C ARG A 167 -25.04 -9.31 -7.38
N ILE A 168 -26.09 -9.13 -6.58
CA ILE A 168 -26.49 -7.81 -6.11
C ILE A 168 -25.35 -7.18 -5.30
N THR A 169 -24.75 -7.91 -4.36
CA THR A 169 -23.62 -7.42 -3.55
C THR A 169 -22.42 -7.04 -4.41
N LEU A 170 -21.99 -7.92 -5.33
CA LEU A 170 -20.86 -7.63 -6.23
C LEU A 170 -21.10 -6.39 -7.10
N LEU A 171 -22.34 -6.20 -7.59
CA LEU A 171 -22.68 -5.03 -8.40
C LEU A 171 -22.74 -3.75 -7.54
N LYS A 172 -23.13 -3.84 -6.27
CA LYS A 172 -23.00 -2.71 -5.31
C LYS A 172 -21.54 -2.33 -5.08
N ASP A 173 -20.64 -3.31 -4.97
CA ASP A 173 -19.19 -3.06 -4.83
C ASP A 173 -18.60 -2.42 -6.09
N ILE A 174 -19.05 -2.85 -7.27
CA ILE A 174 -18.67 -2.24 -8.55
C ILE A 174 -19.13 -0.78 -8.62
N ILE A 175 -20.38 -0.50 -8.23
CA ILE A 175 -20.91 0.87 -8.16
C ILE A 175 -20.10 1.71 -7.17
N TRP A 176 -19.76 1.16 -6.01
CA TRP A 176 -18.92 1.81 -5.01
C TRP A 176 -17.54 2.18 -5.58
N SER A 177 -16.87 1.23 -6.23
CA SER A 177 -15.55 1.44 -6.82
C SER A 177 -15.58 2.55 -7.88
N LEU A 178 -16.61 2.59 -8.73
CA LEU A 178 -16.82 3.68 -9.68
C LEU A 178 -16.97 5.05 -9.00
N LYS A 179 -17.84 5.15 -7.97
CA LYS A 179 -18.15 6.43 -7.30
C LYS A 179 -16.98 6.92 -6.44
N GLN A 180 -16.49 6.06 -5.55
CA GLN A 180 -15.59 6.45 -4.47
C GLN A 180 -14.12 6.27 -4.84
N GLU A 181 -13.78 5.18 -5.54
CA GLU A 181 -12.38 4.82 -5.81
C GLU A 181 -11.88 5.36 -7.15
N VAL A 182 -12.77 5.58 -8.11
CA VAL A 182 -12.45 6.24 -9.39
C VAL A 182 -12.80 7.72 -9.30
N LEU A 183 -14.09 8.09 -9.29
CA LEU A 183 -14.52 9.49 -9.47
C LEU A 183 -14.10 10.41 -8.31
N LYS A 184 -14.47 10.09 -7.07
CA LYS A 184 -14.13 10.94 -5.90
C LYS A 184 -12.63 11.03 -5.64
N ASN A 185 -11.87 10.01 -6.01
CA ASN A 185 -10.41 10.07 -5.90
C ASN A 185 -9.77 11.05 -6.89
N LEU A 186 -10.36 11.28 -8.06
CA LEU A 186 -9.86 12.31 -8.98
C LEU A 186 -9.93 13.71 -8.34
N GLU A 187 -11.02 13.99 -7.62
CA GLU A 187 -11.20 15.24 -6.86
C GLU A 187 -10.12 15.36 -5.77
N LYS A 188 -9.93 14.32 -4.95
CA LYS A 188 -8.90 14.32 -3.90
C LYS A 188 -7.47 14.46 -4.44
N ILE A 189 -7.18 13.85 -5.60
CA ILE A 189 -5.87 13.96 -6.27
C ILE A 189 -5.64 15.39 -6.76
N GLU A 190 -6.67 16.03 -7.30
CA GLU A 190 -6.63 17.44 -7.70
C GLU A 190 -6.44 18.36 -6.49
N GLU A 191 -7.19 18.13 -5.41
CA GLU A 191 -7.11 18.90 -4.17
C GLU A 191 -5.74 18.80 -3.46
N LEU A 192 -5.00 17.70 -3.64
CA LEU A 192 -3.64 17.52 -3.11
C LEU A 192 -2.56 18.28 -3.90
N SER A 193 -2.92 18.76 -5.08
CA SER A 193 -2.06 19.52 -5.98
C SER A 193 -2.40 21.01 -5.90
N ARG A 194 -1.42 21.87 -6.18
CA ARG A 194 -1.65 23.32 -6.34
C ARG A 194 -2.01 23.75 -7.76
N PHE A 195 -1.87 22.84 -8.74
CA PHE A 195 -2.36 23.06 -10.09
C PHE A 195 -3.89 22.99 -10.08
N THR A 196 -4.54 23.93 -10.76
CA THR A 196 -6.01 23.99 -10.89
C THR A 196 -6.44 23.57 -12.30
N ASP A 197 -7.75 23.43 -12.49
CA ASP A 197 -8.38 23.27 -13.81
C ASP A 197 -7.87 22.08 -14.61
N ARG A 198 -7.52 20.98 -13.93
CA ARG A 198 -6.96 19.77 -14.54
C ARG A 198 -5.65 19.95 -15.28
N ASP A 199 -4.86 20.98 -14.98
CA ASP A 199 -3.55 21.22 -15.62
C ASP A 199 -2.38 20.48 -14.94
N ILE A 200 -2.68 19.38 -14.23
CA ILE A 200 -1.67 18.58 -13.55
C ILE A 200 -0.83 17.80 -14.58
N PRO A 201 0.51 17.97 -14.59
CA PRO A 201 1.39 17.17 -15.43
C PRO A 201 1.30 15.66 -15.07
N PRO A 202 1.47 14.73 -16.04
CA PRO A 202 1.32 13.28 -15.78
C PRO A 202 2.17 12.76 -14.61
N LEU A 203 3.40 13.25 -14.47
CA LEU A 203 4.30 12.86 -13.38
C LEU A 203 3.79 13.35 -12.03
N VAL A 204 3.34 14.61 -11.95
CA VAL A 204 2.76 15.18 -10.73
C VAL A 204 1.50 14.39 -10.36
N PHE A 205 0.63 14.11 -11.33
CA PHE A 205 -0.60 13.33 -11.13
C PHE A 205 -0.32 11.95 -10.54
N LYS A 206 0.67 11.22 -11.10
CA LYS A 206 1.08 9.92 -10.55
C LYS A 206 1.49 10.03 -9.09
N ARG A 207 2.31 11.04 -8.74
CA ARG A 207 2.82 11.21 -7.38
C ARG A 207 1.75 11.65 -6.39
N THR A 208 0.87 12.57 -6.78
CA THR A 208 -0.26 12.95 -5.93
C THR A 208 -1.26 11.81 -5.79
N ARG A 209 -1.46 10.98 -6.82
CA ARG A 209 -2.20 9.71 -6.70
C ARG A 209 -1.59 8.79 -5.66
N ASP A 210 -0.28 8.51 -5.73
CA ASP A 210 0.40 7.62 -4.78
C ASP A 210 0.26 8.12 -3.33
N ILE A 211 0.40 9.43 -3.13
CA ILE A 211 0.19 10.07 -1.83
C ILE A 211 -1.28 9.99 -1.40
N ASN A 212 -2.23 10.21 -2.31
CA ASN A 212 -3.66 10.09 -2.04
C ASN A 212 -4.03 8.66 -1.60
N THR A 213 -3.52 7.64 -2.30
CA THR A 213 -3.72 6.23 -1.92
C THR A 213 -3.20 5.99 -0.50
N LEU A 214 -1.99 6.47 -0.18
CA LEU A 214 -1.43 6.34 1.17
C LEU A 214 -2.31 7.04 2.23
N CYS A 215 -2.77 8.26 1.96
CA CYS A 215 -3.63 9.01 2.88
C CYS A 215 -5.01 8.35 3.04
N ASN A 216 -5.61 7.83 1.98
CA ASN A 216 -6.87 7.10 2.06
C ASN A 216 -6.70 5.82 2.92
N ASN A 217 -5.58 5.13 2.78
CA ASN A 217 -5.27 3.99 3.66
C ASN A 217 -5.11 4.45 5.10
N LEU A 218 -4.36 5.52 5.34
CA LEU A 218 -4.16 6.07 6.68
C LEU A 218 -5.49 6.42 7.35
N ASP A 219 -6.44 7.03 6.63
CA ASP A 219 -7.78 7.34 7.16
C ASP A 219 -8.52 6.08 7.62
N ARG A 220 -8.42 4.97 6.87
CA ARG A 220 -9.02 3.67 7.24
C ARG A 220 -8.32 3.03 8.43
N LEU A 221 -7.04 3.31 8.59
CA LEU A 221 -6.21 2.76 9.66
C LEU A 221 -6.27 3.60 10.94
N GLU A 222 -6.76 4.85 10.89
CA GLU A 222 -6.83 5.77 12.04
C GLU A 222 -7.67 5.22 13.20
N VAL A 223 -8.56 4.26 12.94
CA VAL A 223 -9.27 3.50 13.98
C VAL A 223 -8.34 2.71 14.92
N ARG A 224 -7.08 2.43 14.54
CA ARG A 224 -6.03 1.83 15.40
C ARG A 224 -5.46 2.75 16.46
N GLY A 225 -5.46 4.04 16.19
CA GLY A 225 -4.50 4.96 16.78
C GLY A 225 -4.75 6.32 16.20
N ARG A 226 -5.29 7.21 17.03
CA ARG A 226 -5.68 8.57 16.64
C ARG A 226 -4.71 9.61 17.20
N ASP A 227 -3.88 9.22 18.16
CA ASP A 227 -3.09 10.15 18.96
C ASP A 227 -2.08 10.93 18.12
N SER A 228 -1.55 10.30 17.07
CA SER A 228 -0.65 10.95 16.14
C SER A 228 -0.56 10.19 14.82
N ALA A 229 -0.24 10.89 13.75
CA ALA A 229 0.01 10.29 12.45
C ALA A 229 1.13 11.02 11.71
N GLY A 230 1.88 10.28 10.91
CA GLY A 230 2.98 10.84 10.14
C GLY A 230 3.22 10.14 8.82
N ILE A 231 3.80 10.88 7.88
CA ILE A 231 4.16 10.45 6.52
C ILE A 231 5.61 10.83 6.27
N SER A 232 6.38 9.92 5.67
CA SER A 232 7.69 10.24 5.12
C SER A 232 7.80 9.81 3.66
N VAL A 233 8.29 10.73 2.82
CA VAL A 233 8.51 10.55 1.38
C VAL A 233 10.01 10.68 1.10
N ILE A 234 10.66 9.61 0.65
CA ILE A 234 12.05 9.64 0.16
C ILE A 234 12.03 9.71 -1.36
N SER A 235 12.67 10.73 -1.93
CA SER A 235 12.87 10.89 -3.37
C SER A 235 14.35 10.89 -3.71
N ILE A 236 14.74 10.04 -4.67
CA ILE A 236 16.12 9.93 -5.14
C ILE A 236 16.22 10.59 -6.52
N LEU A 237 17.01 11.65 -6.62
CA LEU A 237 17.15 12.47 -7.82
C LEU A 237 18.54 12.30 -8.44
N GLU A 238 18.63 12.48 -9.76
CA GLU A 238 19.92 12.77 -10.38
C GLU A 238 20.39 14.16 -9.95
N LYS A 239 21.72 14.33 -9.84
CA LYS A 239 22.32 15.61 -9.46
C LYS A 239 21.85 16.78 -10.35
N LYS A 240 21.66 16.55 -11.66
CA LYS A 240 21.19 17.58 -12.59
C LYS A 240 19.78 18.08 -12.25
N ASP A 241 18.87 17.18 -11.89
CA ASP A 241 17.48 17.50 -11.58
C ASP A 241 17.37 18.20 -10.23
N TYR A 242 18.20 17.79 -9.27
CA TYR A 242 18.33 18.50 -7.99
C TYR A 242 18.90 19.93 -8.16
N LEU A 243 19.84 20.16 -9.07
CA LEU A 243 20.34 21.52 -9.34
C LEU A 243 19.25 22.40 -9.98
N LEU A 244 18.36 21.83 -10.80
CA LEU A 244 17.19 22.55 -11.30
C LEU A 244 16.22 22.89 -10.17
N PHE A 245 16.00 21.96 -9.24
CA PHE A 245 15.21 22.18 -8.04
C PHE A 245 15.72 23.36 -7.22
N GLU A 246 17.02 23.39 -6.87
CA GLU A 246 17.62 24.47 -6.08
C GLU A 246 17.51 25.84 -6.79
N ARG A 247 17.69 25.90 -8.10
CA ARG A 247 17.51 27.14 -8.89
C ARG A 247 16.06 27.63 -8.87
N GLU A 248 15.09 26.72 -8.96
CA GLU A 248 13.67 27.10 -8.86
C GLU A 248 13.30 27.56 -7.44
N LEU A 249 13.91 26.99 -6.40
CA LEU A 249 13.76 27.50 -5.03
C LEU A 249 14.34 28.91 -4.89
N GLU A 250 15.52 29.17 -5.48
CA GLU A 250 16.17 30.49 -5.46
C GLU A 250 15.29 31.55 -6.14
N LYS A 251 14.84 31.25 -7.36
CA LYS A 251 13.97 32.12 -8.17
C LYS A 251 12.67 32.50 -7.45
N ARG A 252 12.17 31.62 -6.57
CA ARG A 252 10.93 31.82 -5.81
C ARG A 252 11.17 32.32 -4.37
N SER A 253 12.41 32.65 -4.02
CA SER A 253 12.80 33.10 -2.67
C SER A 253 12.51 32.08 -1.56
N LEU A 254 12.55 30.77 -1.88
CA LEU A 254 12.26 29.66 -0.96
C LEU A 254 13.51 29.01 -0.35
N LEU A 255 14.72 29.38 -0.79
CA LEU A 255 15.96 28.76 -0.30
C LEU A 255 16.16 28.92 1.22
N ASN A 256 15.82 30.08 1.78
CA ASN A 256 15.96 30.29 3.23
C ASN A 256 15.05 29.34 4.02
N GLU A 257 13.77 29.25 3.66
CA GLU A 257 12.84 28.29 4.28
C GLU A 257 13.35 26.85 4.12
N PHE A 258 13.82 26.50 2.92
CA PHE A 258 14.35 25.17 2.62
C PHE A 258 15.54 24.79 3.51
N PHE A 259 16.49 25.70 3.74
CA PHE A 259 17.65 25.45 4.61
C PHE A 259 17.28 25.48 6.09
N GLU A 260 16.37 26.35 6.54
CA GLU A 260 15.92 26.36 7.93
C GLU A 260 15.24 25.04 8.31
N ARG A 261 14.42 24.47 7.42
CA ARG A 261 13.75 23.17 7.63
C ARG A 261 14.72 21.98 7.73
N GLN A 262 15.97 22.14 7.24
CA GLN A 262 17.03 21.13 7.36
C GLN A 262 17.80 21.21 8.69
N LYS A 263 17.67 22.31 9.45
CA LYS A 263 18.39 22.50 10.72
C LYS A 263 17.73 21.82 11.91
N GLN A 264 16.57 21.20 11.72
CA GLN A 264 15.84 20.51 12.79
C GLN A 264 16.70 19.40 13.39
N LYS A 265 16.83 19.40 14.72
CA LYS A 265 17.65 18.43 15.47
C LYS A 265 16.96 17.07 15.68
N ILE A 266 15.64 17.07 15.56
CA ILE A 266 14.75 15.93 15.69
C ILE A 266 13.77 15.95 14.52
N LEU A 267 13.26 14.78 14.13
CA LEU A 267 12.36 14.65 12.99
C LEU A 267 10.95 15.12 13.36
N LEU A 268 10.61 16.34 12.93
CA LEU A 268 9.34 17.02 13.20
C LEU A 268 8.52 17.23 11.92
N ASN A 269 7.32 17.76 12.07
CA ASN A 269 6.45 18.14 10.97
C ASN A 269 7.15 19.16 10.06
N ARG A 270 6.93 19.00 8.75
CA ARG A 270 7.60 19.73 7.67
C ARG A 270 9.13 19.60 7.70
N GLY A 271 9.71 18.62 8.39
CA GLY A 271 11.15 18.37 8.34
C GLY A 271 11.63 18.02 6.93
N ILE A 272 12.79 18.56 6.54
CA ILE A 272 13.48 18.20 5.28
C ILE A 272 14.84 17.63 5.63
N THR A 273 15.14 16.44 5.11
CA THR A 273 16.47 15.84 5.22
C THR A 273 17.05 15.63 3.83
N ILE A 274 18.33 15.99 3.65
CA ILE A 274 19.02 15.83 2.37
C ILE A 274 20.32 15.07 2.58
N ASN A 275 20.55 14.08 1.73
CA ASN A 275 21.83 13.40 1.61
C ASN A 275 22.40 13.63 0.21
N ARG A 276 23.57 14.26 0.14
CA ARG A 276 24.27 14.63 -1.09
C ARG A 276 25.39 13.64 -1.46
N GLY A 277 25.37 12.44 -0.88
CA GLY A 277 26.40 11.41 -1.10
C GLY A 277 26.29 10.73 -2.47
N GLY A 278 27.39 10.75 -3.24
CA GLY A 278 27.51 10.02 -4.51
C GLY A 278 27.02 10.80 -5.74
N ASN A 279 26.51 10.08 -6.75
CA ASN A 279 26.03 10.65 -8.02
C ASN A 279 24.55 11.06 -7.98
N THR A 280 23.84 10.65 -6.94
CA THR A 280 22.41 10.90 -6.72
C THR A 280 22.21 11.71 -5.45
N ILE A 281 21.09 12.40 -5.35
CA ILE A 281 20.74 13.20 -4.17
C ILE A 281 19.42 12.68 -3.61
N SER A 282 19.43 12.34 -2.32
CA SER A 282 18.22 11.96 -1.59
C SER A 282 17.61 13.20 -0.95
N VAL A 283 16.32 13.39 -1.17
CA VAL A 283 15.52 14.44 -0.52
C VAL A 283 14.34 13.77 0.18
N ILE A 284 14.25 13.99 1.49
CA ILE A 284 13.25 13.35 2.36
C ILE A 284 12.37 14.42 2.99
N PHE A 285 11.07 14.34 2.73
CA PHE A 285 10.04 15.17 3.36
C PHE A 285 9.31 14.38 4.42
N THR A 286 9.04 15.01 5.56
CA THR A 286 8.27 14.41 6.66
C THR A 286 7.16 15.33 7.12
N TYR A 287 5.97 14.77 7.31
CA TYR A 287 4.78 15.45 7.84
C TYR A 287 4.27 14.69 9.04
N LYS A 288 3.94 15.40 10.11
CA LYS A 288 3.53 14.79 11.38
C LYS A 288 2.46 15.63 12.06
N ILE A 289 1.60 14.95 12.80
CA ILE A 289 0.64 15.56 13.71
C ILE A 289 0.56 14.68 14.95
N ALA A 290 0.42 15.31 16.11
CA ALA A 290 0.03 14.66 17.35
C ALA A 290 -1.09 15.48 18.01
N ALA A 291 -2.20 14.82 18.32
CA ALA A 291 -3.37 15.41 18.95
C ALA A 291 -3.98 14.42 19.95
N GLN A 292 -4.00 14.79 21.23
CA GLN A 292 -4.59 13.95 22.28
C GLN A 292 -6.13 13.84 22.15
N ILE A 293 -6.77 14.88 21.60
CA ILE A 293 -8.22 14.99 21.39
C ILE A 293 -8.46 15.35 19.92
N GLY A 294 -9.36 14.61 19.26
CA GLY A 294 -9.75 14.82 17.86
C GLY A 294 -10.80 13.82 17.38
N HIS A 295 -11.27 14.00 16.15
CA HIS A 295 -12.23 13.12 15.46
C HIS A 295 -11.52 12.24 14.41
N LEU A 296 -12.13 11.11 14.06
CA LEU A 296 -11.64 10.26 12.96
C LEU A 296 -11.65 11.07 11.64
N GLY A 297 -10.49 11.12 10.99
CA GLY A 297 -10.23 11.89 9.77
C GLY A 297 -9.46 13.19 10.00
N ASP A 298 -9.34 13.67 11.24
CA ASP A 298 -8.66 14.95 11.52
C ASP A 298 -7.17 14.90 11.16
N ASN A 299 -6.49 13.81 11.52
CA ASN A 299 -5.07 13.65 11.19
C ASN A 299 -4.85 13.57 9.69
N GLY A 300 -5.66 12.75 9.00
CA GLY A 300 -5.62 12.62 7.55
C GLY A 300 -5.89 13.95 6.83
N ALA A 301 -6.87 14.73 7.30
CA ALA A 301 -7.17 16.06 6.76
C ALA A 301 -6.01 17.04 6.98
N PHE A 302 -5.42 17.05 8.18
CA PHE A 302 -4.26 17.88 8.49
C PHE A 302 -3.07 17.55 7.59
N LEU A 303 -2.71 16.26 7.46
CA LEU A 303 -1.58 15.82 6.64
C LEU A 303 -1.77 16.19 5.16
N ARG A 304 -2.97 16.00 4.61
CA ARG A 304 -3.29 16.43 3.23
C ARG A 304 -3.10 17.93 3.05
N LYS A 305 -3.58 18.74 4.01
CA LYS A 305 -3.39 20.19 3.99
C LYS A 305 -1.91 20.58 4.03
N GLN A 306 -1.12 19.97 4.92
CA GLN A 306 0.32 20.25 5.01
C GLN A 306 1.05 19.94 3.68
N ILE A 307 0.72 18.82 3.04
CA ILE A 307 1.32 18.40 1.77
C ILE A 307 0.93 19.34 0.62
N ARG A 308 -0.34 19.71 0.53
CA ARG A 308 -0.86 20.64 -0.49
C ARG A 308 -0.25 22.03 -0.36
N ASP A 309 -0.13 22.52 0.88
CA ASP A 309 0.30 23.89 1.15
C ASP A 309 1.84 24.05 1.12
N ASP A 310 2.60 22.94 1.10
CA ASP A 310 4.06 22.93 1.04
C ASP A 310 4.61 23.16 -0.38
N ILE A 311 4.83 24.43 -0.75
CA ILE A 311 5.31 24.82 -2.08
C ILE A 311 6.63 24.14 -2.45
N ILE A 312 7.53 23.94 -1.50
CA ILE A 312 8.83 23.31 -1.74
C ILE A 312 8.63 21.85 -2.16
N PHE A 313 7.73 21.13 -1.49
CA PHE A 313 7.39 19.76 -1.87
C PHE A 313 6.68 19.69 -3.23
N GLN A 314 5.77 20.62 -3.50
CA GLN A 314 5.05 20.70 -4.78
C GLN A 314 6.02 20.92 -5.97
N LEU A 315 7.11 21.66 -5.77
CA LEU A 315 8.18 21.80 -6.76
C LEU A 315 8.99 20.51 -6.94
N LEU A 316 9.27 19.78 -5.85
CA LEU A 316 9.99 18.51 -5.90
C LEU A 316 9.21 17.46 -6.72
N ILE A 317 7.90 17.34 -6.47
CA ILE A 317 7.07 16.33 -7.15
C ILE A 317 6.84 16.62 -8.65
N ALA A 318 7.27 17.78 -9.15
CA ALA A 318 7.28 18.09 -10.58
C ALA A 318 8.53 17.57 -11.31
N LEU A 319 9.58 17.17 -10.59
CA LEU A 319 10.87 16.78 -11.19
C LEU A 319 11.04 15.27 -11.30
N PRO A 320 11.64 14.72 -12.36
CA PRO A 320 11.86 13.26 -12.44
C PRO A 320 12.67 12.75 -11.25
N SER A 321 12.28 11.61 -10.68
CA SER A 321 13.05 10.89 -9.67
C SER A 321 13.38 9.49 -10.17
N ILE A 322 14.54 8.98 -9.77
CA ILE A 322 14.98 7.62 -10.05
C ILE A 322 14.14 6.63 -9.24
N TYR A 323 13.98 6.93 -7.94
CA TYR A 323 13.20 6.14 -7.01
C TYR A 323 12.33 7.05 -6.14
N GLN A 324 11.22 6.51 -5.67
CA GLN A 324 10.39 7.15 -4.64
C GLN A 324 9.72 6.08 -3.79
N THR A 325 9.89 6.20 -2.47
CA THR A 325 9.23 5.32 -1.50
C THR A 325 8.55 6.17 -0.44
N THR A 326 7.36 5.74 -0.03
CA THR A 326 6.59 6.47 0.98
C THR A 326 6.10 5.52 2.06
N VAL A 327 6.22 5.93 3.31
CA VAL A 327 5.65 5.22 4.47
C VAL A 327 4.80 6.18 5.28
N ALA A 328 3.74 5.65 5.87
CA ALA A 328 2.89 6.36 6.82
C ALA A 328 2.58 5.48 8.02
N HIS A 329 2.27 6.13 9.13
CA HIS A 329 1.87 5.45 10.35
C HIS A 329 0.88 6.30 11.13
N THR A 330 -0.02 5.60 11.82
CA THR A 330 -0.89 6.19 12.81
C THR A 330 -0.67 5.46 14.12
N ARG A 331 -0.43 6.20 15.19
CA ARG A 331 0.10 5.70 16.46
C ARG A 331 -0.96 5.78 17.55
N TRP A 332 -1.03 4.72 18.33
CA TRP A 332 -1.62 4.68 19.66
C TRP A 332 -0.45 4.60 20.65
N ALA A 333 -0.30 5.57 21.54
CA ALA A 333 0.88 5.62 22.39
C ALA A 333 0.86 4.53 23.48
N SER A 334 1.78 3.56 23.41
CA SER A 334 2.07 2.58 24.47
C SER A 334 3.29 3.00 25.31
N VAL A 335 4.40 3.34 24.64
CA VAL A 335 5.64 3.82 25.25
C VAL A 335 5.96 5.23 24.77
N GLY A 336 6.07 6.17 25.70
CA GLY A 336 6.36 7.59 25.44
C GLY A 336 5.09 8.40 25.17
N GLU A 337 5.09 9.66 25.60
CA GLU A 337 3.92 10.54 25.53
C GLU A 337 3.40 10.78 24.10
N ILE A 338 2.14 11.25 24.01
CA ILE A 338 1.55 11.71 22.75
C ILE A 338 2.18 13.06 22.39
N SER A 339 3.18 13.03 21.50
CA SER A 339 3.90 14.21 21.02
C SER A 339 4.34 14.02 19.57
N GLU A 340 4.59 15.13 18.88
CA GLU A 340 5.10 15.11 17.50
C GLU A 340 6.48 14.44 17.41
N ALA A 341 7.32 14.57 18.46
CA ALA A 341 8.64 13.94 18.52
C ALA A 341 8.57 12.40 18.60
N ASN A 342 7.52 11.86 19.24
CA ASN A 342 7.25 10.43 19.33
C ASN A 342 6.39 9.89 18.19
N CYS A 343 5.81 10.78 17.36
CA CYS A 343 5.04 10.38 16.20
C CYS A 343 5.96 9.71 15.16
N HIS A 344 5.55 8.55 14.66
CA HIS A 344 6.28 7.83 13.61
C HIS A 344 6.05 8.49 12.24
N PRO A 345 7.01 8.43 11.29
CA PRO A 345 8.27 7.69 11.38
C PRO A 345 9.31 8.31 12.32
N ILE A 346 10.20 7.49 12.88
CA ILE A 346 11.33 7.92 13.72
C ILE A 346 12.64 7.71 12.96
N ASP A 347 13.61 8.63 13.11
CA ASP A 347 14.88 8.61 12.40
C ASP A 347 16.07 8.10 13.24
N ASN A 348 17.27 8.04 12.64
CA ASN A 348 18.54 7.70 13.27
C ASN A 348 19.31 8.92 13.88
N ALA A 349 18.70 10.10 14.02
CA ALA A 349 19.41 11.28 14.57
C ALA A 349 19.68 11.17 16.08
N VAL A 350 20.83 11.67 16.53
CA VAL A 350 21.27 11.63 17.94
C VAL A 350 22.01 12.91 18.33
N ILE A 351 22.18 13.13 19.63
CA ILE A 351 22.96 14.24 20.19
C ILE A 351 24.38 13.74 20.51
N GLN A 352 25.41 14.50 20.14
CA GLN A 352 26.77 14.24 20.61
C GLN A 352 27.09 15.19 21.77
N SER A 353 27.54 14.64 22.89
CA SER A 353 27.64 15.35 24.18
C SER A 353 28.57 16.57 24.17
N ASP A 354 29.48 16.68 23.19
CA ASP A 354 30.59 17.65 23.25
C ASP A 354 30.69 18.57 22.02
N LYS A 355 29.85 18.38 20.99
CA LYS A 355 29.91 19.14 19.71
C LYS A 355 28.55 19.61 19.18
N GLY A 356 27.47 19.41 19.95
CA GLY A 356 26.11 19.61 19.47
C GLY A 356 25.66 18.46 18.54
N PRO A 357 24.49 18.58 17.89
CA PRO A 357 23.94 17.53 17.04
C PRO A 357 24.83 17.27 15.83
N ASP A 358 25.23 16.01 15.62
CA ASP A 358 25.97 15.55 14.45
C ASP A 358 25.00 15.33 13.27
N SER A 359 24.41 16.42 12.77
CA SER A 359 23.50 16.37 11.62
C SER A 359 24.23 16.28 10.27
N HIS A 360 25.55 16.49 10.26
CA HIS A 360 26.33 16.68 9.03
C HIS A 360 27.23 15.50 8.65
N ASN A 361 27.38 14.47 9.51
CA ASN A 361 28.28 13.35 9.24
C ASN A 361 27.64 11.95 9.38
N ARG A 362 26.31 11.86 9.26
CA ARG A 362 25.59 10.58 9.29
C ARG A 362 25.66 9.85 7.95
N LYS A 363 26.05 8.58 7.98
CA LYS A 363 26.02 7.70 6.80
C LYS A 363 24.58 7.21 6.59
N GLY A 364 23.83 7.97 5.79
CA GLY A 364 22.47 7.63 5.39
C GLY A 364 21.39 7.97 6.43
N ASN A 365 20.16 7.96 5.95
CA ASN A 365 18.96 8.28 6.71
C ASN A 365 18.07 7.04 6.81
N ILE A 366 17.70 6.67 8.03
CA ILE A 366 16.87 5.50 8.31
C ILE A 366 15.59 6.00 8.95
N HIS A 367 14.44 5.80 8.30
CA HIS A 367 13.13 6.16 8.84
C HIS A 367 12.34 4.87 9.11
N VAL A 368 11.82 4.73 10.33
CA VAL A 368 11.11 3.52 10.77
C VAL A 368 9.74 3.84 11.34
N CYS A 369 8.81 2.91 11.15
CA CYS A 369 7.54 2.85 11.86
C CYS A 369 7.44 1.51 12.59
N LEU A 370 6.85 1.53 13.79
CA LEU A 370 6.64 0.36 14.63
C LEU A 370 5.16 0.22 14.98
N ASN A 371 4.65 -1.00 14.86
CA ASN A 371 3.49 -1.49 15.60
C ASN A 371 3.95 -2.57 16.59
N GLY A 372 3.44 -2.52 17.82
CA GLY A 372 3.96 -3.32 18.94
C GLY A 372 5.04 -2.56 19.71
N ASP A 373 5.75 -3.28 20.58
CA ASP A 373 6.71 -2.70 21.52
C ASP A 373 8.06 -3.44 21.44
N ILE A 374 9.15 -2.72 21.74
CA ILE A 374 10.48 -3.29 21.91
C ILE A 374 10.80 -3.40 23.40
N ASP A 375 10.50 -4.55 24.01
CA ASP A 375 10.55 -4.75 25.48
C ASP A 375 11.91 -4.44 26.11
N ASN A 376 12.99 -4.68 25.38
CA ASN A 376 14.37 -4.47 25.86
C ASN A 376 14.98 -3.13 25.44
N TYR A 377 14.18 -2.14 25.01
CA TYR A 377 14.70 -0.86 24.50
C TYR A 377 15.57 -0.10 25.51
N LEU A 378 15.27 -0.17 26.82
CA LEU A 378 16.09 0.50 27.85
C LEU A 378 17.51 -0.05 27.93
N ILE A 379 17.64 -1.38 27.87
CA ILE A 379 18.94 -2.07 27.89
C ILE A 379 19.74 -1.71 26.63
N LEU A 380 19.07 -1.72 25.48
CA LEU A 380 19.69 -1.36 24.20
C LEU A 380 20.10 0.12 24.17
N LYS A 381 19.27 1.02 24.72
CA LYS A 381 19.58 2.45 24.88
C LYS A 381 20.83 2.65 25.73
N GLU A 382 20.88 2.07 26.92
CA GLU A 382 22.04 2.18 27.80
C GLU A 382 23.32 1.69 27.11
N LYS A 383 23.24 0.55 26.42
CA LYS A 383 24.35 0.00 25.65
C LYS A 383 24.80 0.96 24.53
N PHE A 384 23.86 1.52 23.78
CA PHE A 384 24.14 2.50 22.72
C PHE A 384 24.86 3.74 23.28
N GLU A 385 24.35 4.33 24.35
CA GLU A 385 24.91 5.55 24.95
C GLU A 385 26.32 5.28 25.52
N ASN A 386 26.51 4.13 26.14
CA ASN A 386 27.80 3.70 26.67
C ASN A 386 28.86 3.45 25.59
N GLU A 387 28.48 2.76 24.50
CA GLU A 387 29.38 2.40 23.39
C GLU A 387 29.74 3.61 22.51
N THR A 388 28.78 4.49 22.22
CA THR A 388 28.94 5.56 21.22
C THR A 388 29.26 6.93 21.82
N LYS A 389 29.01 7.12 23.12
CA LYS A 389 29.02 8.44 23.79
C LYS A 389 28.07 9.45 23.14
N LYS A 390 27.06 8.98 22.41
CA LYS A 390 25.95 9.78 21.87
C LYS A 390 24.70 9.52 22.70
N SER A 391 23.78 10.48 22.76
CA SER A 391 22.53 10.35 23.52
C SER A 391 21.30 10.54 22.63
N ILE A 392 20.19 9.95 23.06
CA ILE A 392 18.87 10.15 22.43
C ILE A 392 18.34 11.54 22.83
N PRO A 393 17.79 12.35 21.90
CA PRO A 393 17.12 13.60 22.24
C PRO A 393 16.04 13.39 23.31
N PRO A 394 16.02 14.19 24.40
CA PRO A 394 15.13 13.94 25.55
C PRO A 394 13.63 14.03 25.21
N GLN A 395 13.27 14.73 24.12
CA GLN A 395 11.90 14.81 23.62
C GLN A 395 11.39 13.50 23.00
N ILE A 396 12.30 12.57 22.65
CA ILE A 396 11.96 11.28 22.04
C ILE A 396 12.00 10.23 23.14
N THR A 397 10.82 9.83 23.60
CA THR A 397 10.61 8.88 24.70
C THR A 397 10.02 7.55 24.24
N THR A 398 9.69 7.39 22.95
CA THR A 398 9.28 6.13 22.34
C THR A 398 10.44 5.14 22.20
N ASP A 399 10.16 3.88 22.50
CA ASP A 399 11.00 2.70 22.26
C ASP A 399 11.42 2.55 20.78
N THR A 400 10.56 2.94 19.83
CA THR A 400 10.83 2.92 18.38
C THR A 400 12.18 3.55 18.01
N LYS A 401 12.65 4.55 18.77
CA LYS A 401 13.93 5.22 18.51
C LYS A 401 15.13 4.27 18.53
N ILE A 402 15.06 3.15 19.24
CA ILE A 402 16.19 2.22 19.30
C ILE A 402 16.39 1.45 17.99
N ILE A 403 15.32 1.24 17.21
CA ILE A 403 15.34 0.48 15.97
C ILE A 403 16.33 1.07 14.95
N PRO A 404 16.21 2.36 14.53
CA PRO A 404 17.10 2.93 13.53
C PRO A 404 18.54 3.06 14.06
N LEU A 405 18.74 3.20 15.38
CA LEU A 405 20.07 3.25 16.00
C LEU A 405 20.77 1.89 15.97
N GLN A 406 20.03 0.81 16.25
CA GLN A 406 20.58 -0.54 16.21
C GLN A 406 20.91 -0.96 14.77
N ILE A 407 20.11 -0.54 13.79
CA ILE A 407 20.40 -0.73 12.35
C ILE A 407 21.66 0.04 11.96
N GLN A 408 21.76 1.32 12.32
CA GLN A 408 22.95 2.14 12.07
C GLN A 408 24.21 1.51 12.66
N LYS A 409 24.11 0.96 13.88
CA LYS A 409 25.24 0.29 14.55
C LYS A 409 25.81 -0.88 13.73
N TYR A 410 24.96 -1.70 13.12
CA TYR A 410 25.46 -2.79 12.27
C TYR A 410 26.00 -2.27 10.93
N TYR A 411 25.39 -1.24 10.37
CA TYR A 411 25.88 -0.62 9.14
C TYR A 411 27.28 0.01 9.34
N ASP A 412 27.49 0.70 10.46
CA ASP A 412 28.77 1.32 10.81
C ASP A 412 29.89 0.27 11.05
N LYS A 413 29.52 -0.97 11.39
CA LYS A 413 30.44 -2.12 11.45
C LYS A 413 30.81 -2.70 10.08
N GLY A 414 30.26 -2.14 8.99
CA GLY A 414 30.58 -2.55 7.62
C GLY A 414 29.63 -3.58 7.01
N HIS A 415 28.52 -3.91 7.67
CA HIS A 415 27.51 -4.77 7.07
C HIS A 415 26.71 -4.03 5.99
N PRO A 416 26.30 -4.70 4.89
CA PRO A 416 25.31 -4.15 3.96
C PRO A 416 24.01 -3.77 4.69
N ILE A 417 23.26 -2.81 4.16
CA ILE A 417 22.05 -2.30 4.85
C ILE A 417 20.98 -3.38 5.06
N GLU A 418 20.80 -4.30 4.11
CA GLU A 418 19.85 -5.42 4.25
C GLU A 418 20.25 -6.36 5.41
N GLU A 419 21.55 -6.62 5.55
CA GLU A 419 22.08 -7.45 6.62
C GLU A 419 22.07 -6.71 7.96
N SER A 420 22.31 -5.39 7.94
CA SER A 420 22.22 -4.53 9.11
C SER A 420 20.81 -4.50 9.69
N PHE A 421 19.80 -4.45 8.82
CA PHE A 421 18.40 -4.59 9.20
C PHE A 421 18.12 -5.96 9.83
N ARG A 422 18.55 -7.05 9.18
CA ARG A 422 18.38 -8.42 9.70
C ARG A 422 19.03 -8.61 11.07
N LEU A 423 20.27 -8.16 11.23
CA LEU A 423 20.99 -8.27 12.51
C LEU A 423 20.33 -7.43 13.61
N ALA A 424 19.86 -6.21 13.28
CA ALA A 424 19.17 -5.37 14.25
C ALA A 424 17.87 -5.98 14.76
N VAL A 425 17.04 -6.56 13.89
CA VAL A 425 15.76 -7.14 14.34
C VAL A 425 15.93 -8.38 15.22
N ASN A 426 17.09 -9.05 15.16
CA ASN A 426 17.44 -10.14 16.07
C ASN A 426 17.76 -9.66 17.50
N ASP A 427 18.13 -8.39 17.68
CA ASP A 427 18.42 -7.83 19.00
C ASP A 427 17.15 -7.46 19.79
N PHE A 428 15.99 -7.39 19.13
CA PHE A 428 14.75 -6.93 19.72
C PHE A 428 13.96 -8.06 20.39
N LYS A 429 13.49 -7.78 21.61
CA LYS A 429 12.51 -8.61 22.34
C LYS A 429 11.13 -7.97 22.27
N GLY A 430 10.10 -8.80 22.40
CA GLY A 430 8.70 -8.38 22.28
C GLY A 430 8.11 -8.63 20.89
N SER A 431 6.80 -8.45 20.78
CA SER A 431 6.05 -8.57 19.52
C SER A 431 6.12 -7.25 18.76
N HIS A 432 6.57 -7.29 17.52
CA HIS A 432 6.74 -6.10 16.70
C HIS A 432 6.48 -6.35 15.22
N ALA A 433 5.95 -5.34 14.55
CA ALA A 433 5.86 -5.18 13.12
C ALA A 433 6.55 -3.86 12.75
N ILE A 434 7.64 -3.95 11.99
CA ILE A 434 8.52 -2.82 11.64
C ILE A 434 8.44 -2.59 10.14
N ALA A 435 8.24 -1.34 9.73
CA ALA A 435 8.46 -0.88 8.37
C ALA A 435 9.62 0.12 8.36
N MET A 436 10.59 -0.08 7.48
CA MET A 436 11.73 0.82 7.29
C MET A 436 11.89 1.17 5.81
N HIS A 437 12.20 2.43 5.54
CA HIS A 437 12.78 2.86 4.27
C HIS A 437 14.00 3.76 4.52
N THR A 438 14.93 3.76 3.57
CA THR A 438 16.24 4.43 3.73
C THR A 438 16.83 4.82 2.38
N ASP A 439 17.60 5.91 2.36
CA ASP A 439 18.35 6.34 1.19
C ASP A 439 19.61 5.50 0.90
N MET A 440 19.99 4.60 1.81
CA MET A 440 21.08 3.63 1.61
C MET A 440 20.66 2.41 0.77
N ALA A 441 19.36 2.19 0.62
CA ALA A 441 18.77 1.22 -0.29
C ALA A 441 17.60 1.87 -1.04
N PRO A 442 17.89 2.83 -1.96
CA PRO A 442 16.90 3.47 -2.81
C PRO A 442 15.87 2.51 -3.42
N GLY A 443 14.59 2.89 -3.39
CA GLY A 443 13.52 2.10 -4.01
C GLY A 443 13.07 0.87 -3.22
N LYS A 444 13.64 0.62 -2.03
CA LYS A 444 13.29 -0.53 -1.20
C LYS A 444 12.52 -0.14 0.06
N ILE A 445 11.55 -0.98 0.42
CA ILE A 445 10.92 -1.00 1.75
C ILE A 445 11.29 -2.32 2.44
N PHE A 446 11.70 -2.23 3.69
CA PHE A 446 12.07 -3.33 4.55
C PHE A 446 10.98 -3.54 5.59
N LEU A 447 10.55 -4.78 5.72
CA LEU A 447 9.50 -5.20 6.64
C LEU A 447 10.06 -6.27 7.55
N ALA A 448 9.76 -6.19 8.84
CA ALA A 448 10.08 -7.24 9.78
C ALA A 448 8.89 -7.48 10.72
N GLN A 449 8.58 -8.75 10.99
CA GLN A 449 7.54 -9.13 11.93
C GLN A 449 8.05 -10.25 12.83
N ARG A 450 7.88 -10.09 14.14
CA ARG A 450 8.05 -11.12 15.16
C ARG A 450 6.88 -11.06 16.12
N GLY A 451 6.44 -12.23 16.58
CA GLY A 451 5.30 -12.33 17.47
C GLY A 451 3.98 -12.44 16.71
N SER A 452 2.94 -12.90 17.41
CA SER A 452 1.59 -13.03 16.87
C SER A 452 0.69 -11.81 17.16
N GLY A 453 1.13 -10.88 18.00
CA GLY A 453 0.33 -9.71 18.41
C GLY A 453 0.18 -8.64 17.32
N GLN A 454 1.03 -8.67 16.29
CA GLN A 454 1.03 -7.72 15.18
C GLN A 454 1.18 -8.48 13.86
N THR A 455 0.67 -7.93 12.75
CA THR A 455 0.78 -8.56 11.43
C THR A 455 1.17 -7.54 10.37
N ILE A 456 1.92 -7.94 9.35
CA ILE A 456 2.16 -7.16 8.14
C ILE A 456 1.57 -7.92 6.95
N PHE A 457 0.79 -7.21 6.15
CA PHE A 457 0.25 -7.68 4.88
C PHE A 457 0.90 -6.92 3.75
N VAL A 458 1.34 -7.63 2.71
CA VAL A 458 1.88 -7.06 1.47
C VAL A 458 0.86 -7.26 0.36
N GLY A 459 0.10 -6.21 0.05
CA GLY A 459 -0.80 -6.13 -1.08
C GLY A 459 -0.05 -6.08 -2.41
N LEU A 460 -0.55 -6.87 -3.35
CA LEU A 460 -0.02 -7.01 -4.71
C LEU A 460 -0.88 -6.17 -5.67
N GLY A 461 -0.53 -4.89 -5.80
CA GLY A 461 -1.15 -3.98 -6.75
C GLY A 461 -0.63 -4.20 -8.18
N LYS A 462 -1.33 -3.62 -9.17
CA LYS A 462 -0.92 -3.73 -10.59
C LYS A 462 0.35 -2.94 -10.92
N GLU A 463 0.58 -1.84 -10.21
CA GLU A 463 1.65 -0.88 -10.51
C GLU A 463 2.59 -0.63 -9.32
N HIS A 464 2.22 -1.12 -8.14
CA HIS A 464 2.97 -0.93 -6.91
C HIS A 464 2.68 -2.04 -5.89
N TYR A 465 3.60 -2.24 -4.96
CA TYR A 465 3.30 -2.89 -3.70
C TYR A 465 2.71 -1.87 -2.74
N ILE A 466 1.76 -2.36 -1.96
CA ILE A 466 1.18 -1.63 -0.85
C ILE A 466 1.30 -2.54 0.36
N THR A 467 2.04 -2.11 1.36
CA THR A 467 2.15 -2.86 2.62
C THR A 467 1.26 -2.18 3.63
N ALA A 468 0.62 -2.95 4.50
CA ALA A 468 -0.08 -2.41 5.64
C ALA A 468 -0.07 -3.40 6.80
N SER A 469 -0.29 -2.95 8.04
CA SER A 469 -0.54 -3.91 9.13
C SER A 469 -1.97 -4.45 9.11
N GLU A 470 -2.77 -4.06 8.09
CA GLU A 470 -4.05 -4.67 7.80
C GLU A 470 -4.49 -4.72 6.36
N VAL A 471 -5.38 -5.67 6.07
CA VAL A 471 -6.02 -5.77 4.75
C VAL A 471 -6.89 -4.56 4.43
N TYR A 472 -7.51 -3.89 5.42
CA TYR A 472 -8.26 -2.64 5.19
C TYR A 472 -7.38 -1.52 4.59
N GLY A 473 -6.08 -1.55 4.87
CA GLY A 473 -5.09 -0.62 4.29
C GLY A 473 -4.66 -1.00 2.87
N LEU A 474 -5.22 -2.07 2.30
CA LEU A 474 -4.93 -2.58 0.96
C LEU A 474 -6.14 -2.54 0.01
N VAL A 475 -7.36 -2.75 0.54
CA VAL A 475 -8.57 -3.10 -0.24
C VAL A 475 -9.01 -2.09 -1.30
N GLU A 476 -8.65 -0.80 -1.16
CA GLU A 476 -8.93 0.19 -2.22
C GLU A 476 -8.08 -0.08 -3.47
N ASP A 477 -6.83 -0.52 -3.29
CA ASP A 477 -5.91 -0.78 -4.40
C ASP A 477 -6.02 -2.24 -4.89
N THR A 478 -5.97 -3.19 -3.96
CA THR A 478 -5.93 -4.62 -4.28
C THR A 478 -6.55 -5.48 -3.19
N SER A 479 -7.27 -6.53 -3.61
CA SER A 479 -7.75 -7.58 -2.71
C SER A 479 -6.74 -8.71 -2.53
N ARG A 480 -5.65 -8.74 -3.31
CA ARG A 480 -4.64 -9.80 -3.29
C ARG A 480 -3.47 -9.40 -2.40
N TYR A 481 -3.07 -10.26 -1.46
CA TYR A 481 -2.00 -9.95 -0.52
C TYR A 481 -1.24 -11.19 -0.06
N ILE A 482 -0.07 -10.96 0.54
CA ILE A 482 0.68 -11.97 1.32
C ILE A 482 0.65 -11.56 2.78
N LYS A 483 0.43 -12.50 3.68
CA LYS A 483 0.54 -12.29 5.13
C LYS A 483 1.93 -12.71 5.62
N MET A 484 2.61 -11.85 6.36
CA MET A 484 3.84 -12.21 7.08
C MET A 484 3.47 -12.97 8.37
N GLU A 485 4.27 -13.98 8.70
CA GLU A 485 4.06 -14.84 9.87
C GLU A 485 5.16 -14.60 10.90
N GLY A 486 4.81 -13.99 12.03
CA GLY A 486 5.76 -13.63 13.08
C GLY A 486 6.16 -14.77 14.03
N GLU A 487 5.40 -15.87 14.04
CA GLU A 487 5.61 -17.08 14.85
C GLU A 487 5.24 -18.34 14.04
N LYS A 488 5.95 -19.45 14.25
CA LYS A 488 5.57 -20.77 13.69
C LYS A 488 4.88 -21.60 14.78
N PRO A 489 3.70 -22.17 14.54
CA PRO A 489 3.07 -23.08 15.50
C PRO A 489 3.96 -24.32 15.75
N GLY A 490 4.20 -24.67 17.02
CA GLY A 490 4.69 -25.99 17.42
C GLY A 490 6.19 -26.16 17.71
N ASN A 491 6.99 -25.10 17.85
CA ASN A 491 8.41 -25.21 18.26
C ASN A 491 8.78 -24.15 19.32
N GLU A 492 8.29 -24.35 20.56
CA GLU A 492 8.64 -23.52 21.72
C GLU A 492 10.13 -23.60 22.09
N LEU A 493 10.85 -24.62 21.59
CA LEU A 493 12.25 -24.89 21.95
C LEU A 493 13.29 -24.22 21.03
N GLN A 494 12.89 -23.47 20.00
CA GLN A 494 13.82 -22.70 19.13
C GLN A 494 13.38 -21.24 18.98
N ASP A 495 13.51 -20.49 20.08
CA ASP A 495 13.24 -19.04 20.17
C ASP A 495 14.16 -18.17 19.28
N LYS A 496 15.19 -18.76 18.65
CA LYS A 496 16.20 -18.02 17.86
C LYS A 496 15.83 -17.77 16.38
N ASN A 497 14.85 -18.48 15.82
CA ASN A 497 14.50 -18.38 14.40
C ASN A 497 13.08 -17.85 14.15
N GLN A 498 12.49 -17.17 15.15
CA GLN A 498 11.15 -16.62 15.04
C GLN A 498 11.19 -15.23 14.39
N GLY A 499 10.27 -15.02 13.43
CA GLY A 499 10.09 -13.78 12.71
C GLY A 499 10.52 -13.84 11.24
N GLN A 500 9.90 -12.97 10.45
CA GLN A 500 10.09 -12.88 9.01
C GLN A 500 10.52 -11.47 8.60
N ILE A 501 11.37 -11.39 7.58
CA ILE A 501 11.81 -10.17 6.94
C ILE A 501 11.44 -10.23 5.47
N PHE A 502 10.69 -9.23 5.00
CA PHE A 502 10.38 -9.05 3.58
C PHE A 502 11.01 -7.74 3.09
N ILE A 503 11.70 -7.79 1.96
CA ILE A 503 12.25 -6.60 1.28
C ILE A 503 11.52 -6.45 -0.05
N LEU A 504 10.80 -5.35 -0.19
CA LEU A 504 10.06 -4.98 -1.40
C LEU A 504 10.93 -4.07 -2.26
N ASP A 505 11.00 -4.32 -3.57
CA ASP A 505 11.91 -3.61 -4.47
C ASP A 505 11.20 -3.00 -5.69
N GLN A 506 11.39 -1.69 -5.89
CA GLN A 506 10.91 -0.92 -7.04
C GLN A 506 11.53 -1.37 -8.38
N ASP A 507 12.72 -1.96 -8.37
CA ASP A 507 13.35 -2.50 -9.59
C ASP A 507 12.78 -3.84 -10.04
N SER A 508 11.85 -4.42 -9.27
CA SER A 508 11.16 -5.65 -9.65
C SER A 508 10.08 -5.44 -10.72
N TYR A 509 9.56 -6.55 -11.26
CA TYR A 509 8.39 -6.56 -12.16
C TYR A 509 7.04 -6.62 -11.41
N GLY A 510 7.06 -6.50 -10.07
CA GLY A 510 5.89 -6.76 -9.25
C GLY A 510 5.70 -8.25 -8.89
N GLY A 511 4.62 -8.53 -8.17
CA GLY A 511 4.25 -9.88 -7.72
C GLY A 511 5.24 -10.51 -6.74
N LEU A 512 5.18 -11.83 -6.56
CA LEU A 512 6.02 -12.52 -5.57
C LEU A 512 7.52 -12.43 -5.85
N SER A 513 7.89 -12.41 -7.14
CA SER A 513 9.30 -12.41 -7.56
C SER A 513 10.06 -11.15 -7.18
N GLY A 514 9.35 -10.06 -6.87
CA GLY A 514 9.96 -8.82 -6.41
C GLY A 514 10.08 -8.69 -4.90
N ILE A 515 9.75 -9.76 -4.16
CA ILE A 515 9.80 -9.80 -2.70
C ILE A 515 10.92 -10.75 -2.28
N LYS A 516 11.96 -10.20 -1.66
CA LYS A 516 12.99 -11.02 -1.00
C LYS A 516 12.52 -11.31 0.42
N ALA A 517 12.15 -12.57 0.67
CA ALA A 517 11.66 -13.03 1.96
C ALA A 517 12.68 -13.94 2.67
N MET A 518 12.86 -13.77 3.97
CA MET A 518 13.73 -14.60 4.81
C MET A 518 13.23 -14.63 6.26
N ASN A 519 13.65 -15.62 7.05
CA ASN A 519 13.48 -15.61 8.50
C ASN A 519 14.59 -14.76 9.14
N TYR A 520 14.43 -14.39 10.42
CA TYR A 520 15.41 -13.58 11.15
C TYR A 520 16.81 -14.24 11.20
N ASP A 521 16.89 -15.57 11.20
CA ASP A 521 18.14 -16.33 11.15
C ASP A 521 18.89 -16.25 9.79
N GLY A 522 18.26 -15.65 8.77
CA GLY A 522 18.78 -15.51 7.40
C GLY A 522 18.33 -16.61 6.44
N THR A 523 17.58 -17.61 6.91
CA THR A 523 17.03 -18.67 6.05
C THR A 523 16.02 -18.08 5.07
N LEU A 524 16.29 -18.21 3.77
CA LEU A 524 15.41 -17.69 2.71
C LEU A 524 14.04 -18.38 2.72
N ILE A 525 13.00 -17.60 2.43
CA ILE A 525 11.63 -18.06 2.27
C ILE A 525 11.27 -17.97 0.79
N HIS A 526 10.90 -19.10 0.20
CA HIS A 526 10.44 -19.14 -1.18
C HIS A 526 8.93 -18.92 -1.22
N LEU A 527 8.53 -17.72 -1.64
CA LEU A 527 7.12 -17.38 -1.85
C LEU A 527 6.60 -18.00 -3.15
N SER A 528 5.42 -18.61 -3.08
CA SER A 528 4.69 -19.21 -4.20
C SER A 528 3.26 -18.65 -4.24
N GLU A 529 2.51 -18.90 -5.32
CA GLU A 529 1.13 -18.39 -5.46
C GLU A 529 0.22 -18.83 -4.31
N ASP A 530 0.51 -19.96 -3.66
CA ASP A 530 -0.22 -20.46 -2.48
C ASP A 530 -0.09 -19.52 -1.26
N ALA A 531 0.93 -18.68 -1.23
CA ALA A 531 1.08 -17.64 -0.20
C ALA A 531 0.18 -16.42 -0.45
N ILE A 532 -0.39 -16.29 -1.65
CA ILE A 532 -1.29 -15.20 -2.00
C ILE A 532 -2.68 -15.53 -1.50
N LYS A 533 -3.18 -14.66 -0.63
CA LYS A 533 -4.54 -14.68 -0.13
C LYS A 533 -5.36 -13.61 -0.84
N GLN A 534 -6.66 -13.80 -0.85
CA GLN A 534 -7.62 -12.80 -1.30
C GLN A 534 -8.55 -12.43 -0.15
N THR A 535 -8.79 -11.14 0.06
CA THR A 535 -9.79 -10.69 1.03
C THR A 535 -11.15 -10.54 0.36
N GLU A 536 -12.21 -10.97 1.06
CA GLU A 536 -13.60 -10.72 0.67
C GLU A 536 -14.09 -9.33 1.08
N ILE A 537 -13.35 -8.67 1.97
CA ILE A 537 -13.69 -7.34 2.47
C ILE A 537 -13.46 -6.32 1.38
N THR A 538 -14.44 -5.47 1.18
CA THR A 538 -14.38 -4.38 0.23
C THR A 538 -14.29 -3.04 0.95
N PRO A 539 -13.85 -1.97 0.26
CA PRO A 539 -13.89 -0.62 0.82
C PRO A 539 -15.30 -0.17 1.24
N ARG A 540 -16.36 -0.74 0.65
CA ARG A 540 -17.76 -0.46 1.01
C ARG A 540 -18.12 -1.01 2.39
N ASP A 541 -17.57 -2.16 2.78
CA ASP A 541 -17.92 -2.83 4.04
C ASP A 541 -17.32 -2.13 5.27
N ILE A 542 -16.25 -1.35 5.05
CA ILE A 542 -15.51 -0.64 6.10
C ILE A 542 -15.72 0.88 6.05
N ASP A 543 -16.64 1.37 5.22
CA ASP A 543 -16.92 2.79 5.13
C ASP A 543 -17.93 3.23 6.20
N ARG A 544 -17.61 4.32 6.90
CA ARG A 544 -18.47 4.90 7.94
C ARG A 544 -19.67 5.70 7.40
N GLN A 545 -19.76 5.89 6.08
CA GLN A 545 -20.71 6.76 5.40
C GLN A 545 -20.67 8.18 5.98
N ASP A 546 -21.83 8.75 6.30
CA ASP A 546 -21.95 10.09 6.89
C ASP A 546 -21.93 10.07 8.43
N SER A 547 -21.68 8.90 9.05
CA SER A 547 -21.64 8.76 10.50
C SER A 547 -20.35 9.33 11.10
N LEU A 548 -20.47 9.98 12.26
CA LEU A 548 -19.32 10.52 13.01
C LEU A 548 -18.41 9.40 13.58
N HIS A 549 -19.01 8.24 13.90
CA HIS A 549 -18.36 7.09 14.51
C HIS A 549 -18.87 5.78 13.87
N TYR A 550 -18.12 4.68 14.05
CA TYR A 550 -18.53 3.34 13.60
C TYR A 550 -19.57 2.67 14.51
N PHE A 551 -19.74 3.18 15.74
CA PHE A 551 -20.62 2.62 16.78
C PHE A 551 -21.89 3.43 16.96
#